data_AF-A0A2T0FKQ1-F1
#
_entry.id   AF-A0A2T0FKQ1-F1
#
_cell.length_a   1.000
_cell.length_b   1.000
_cell.length_c   1.000
_cell.angle_alpha   90.00
_cell.angle_beta   90.00
_cell.angle_gamma   90.00
#
_symmetry.space_group_name_H-M   'P 1'
#
loop_
_entity.id
_entity.type
_entity.pdbx_description
1 polymer ?
#
loop_
_entity_poly.entity_id
_entity_poly.type
_entity_poly.pdbx_seq_one_letter_code
_entity_poly.pdbx_strand_id
1 'polypeptide(L)'
;MLRTLLAIFVFLGFSQALFTSKEAQLCKPRSSNALPYSGFRIYRRYSFGWPTLHHYLFIHCTYGRMDHSLYIATSRNGNFNWNEMLCINYDMCYRAIRRKEYANRQMPLYLNNVMIGGLFKCNSDDCIDRVTPILPLLADNPSAPIAIREGTRRVKYVPLAYTPDFLNVQYPRVVPMDGIPNWSRKLSITEDYHFTRADKAKHWYLANRVINKIHGKLVQVDDTYYPWEFDFASKQMAKGL
;
A
#
# COMPACT_ATOMS: atom_id res chain seq x y z
N MET A 1 -41.70 -12.86 -28.54
CA MET A 1 -41.19 -11.77 -27.69
C MET A 1 -40.31 -12.24 -26.52
N LEU A 2 -40.63 -13.35 -25.84
CA LEU A 2 -39.81 -13.82 -24.70
C LEU A 2 -38.37 -14.27 -25.07
N ARG A 3 -38.18 -14.85 -26.27
CA ARG A 3 -36.85 -15.30 -26.76
C ARG A 3 -35.89 -14.15 -27.07
N THR A 4 -36.41 -13.00 -27.51
CA THR A 4 -35.60 -11.80 -27.80
C THR A 4 -35.16 -11.07 -26.53
N LEU A 5 -36.00 -11.05 -25.49
CA LEU A 5 -35.64 -10.49 -24.18
C LEU A 5 -34.57 -11.30 -23.46
N LEU A 6 -34.60 -12.63 -23.59
CA LEU A 6 -33.58 -13.51 -22.98
C LEU A 6 -32.19 -13.29 -23.58
N ALA A 7 -32.10 -13.07 -24.89
CA ALA A 7 -30.84 -12.80 -25.58
C ALA A 7 -30.21 -11.47 -25.12
N ILE A 8 -31.03 -10.43 -24.92
CA ILE A 8 -30.56 -9.12 -24.43
C ILE A 8 -30.03 -9.23 -23.00
N PHE A 9 -30.68 -10.01 -22.12
CA PHE A 9 -30.20 -10.25 -20.75
C PHE A 9 -28.89 -11.05 -20.70
N VAL A 10 -28.68 -12.00 -21.61
CA VAL A 10 -27.42 -12.76 -21.69
C VAL A 10 -26.28 -11.86 -22.20
N PHE A 11 -26.54 -10.96 -23.15
CA PHE A 11 -25.54 -9.98 -23.62
C PHE A 11 -25.21 -8.90 -22.58
N LEU A 12 -26.20 -8.45 -21.79
CA LEU A 12 -25.99 -7.54 -20.67
C LEU A 12 -25.28 -8.22 -19.47
N GLY A 13 -25.51 -9.53 -19.27
CA GLY A 13 -24.80 -10.32 -18.26
C GLY A 13 -23.34 -10.58 -18.61
N PHE A 14 -23.03 -10.82 -19.89
CA PHE A 14 -21.65 -11.05 -20.36
C PHE A 14 -20.78 -9.79 -20.31
N SER A 15 -21.35 -8.60 -20.46
CA SER A 15 -20.61 -7.34 -20.42
C SER A 15 -20.20 -6.91 -19.01
N GLN A 16 -20.89 -7.38 -17.95
CA GLN A 16 -20.48 -7.12 -16.57
C GLN A 16 -19.44 -8.13 -16.05
N ALA A 17 -19.36 -9.33 -16.63
CA ALA A 17 -18.41 -10.37 -16.20
C ALA A 17 -16.97 -10.15 -16.71
N LEU A 18 -16.77 -9.29 -17.73
CA LEU A 18 -15.46 -9.04 -18.35
C LEU A 18 -14.62 -7.96 -17.66
N PHE A 19 -15.13 -7.30 -16.62
CA PHE A 19 -14.41 -6.25 -15.89
C PHE A 19 -13.62 -6.74 -14.65
N THR A 20 -13.26 -8.02 -14.58
CA THR A 20 -12.18 -8.46 -13.68
C THR A 20 -10.82 -8.33 -14.37
N SER A 21 -10.48 -7.12 -14.83
CA SER A 21 -9.10 -6.85 -15.26
C SER A 21 -8.16 -6.98 -14.05
N LYS A 22 -6.91 -7.37 -14.29
CA LYS A 22 -5.86 -7.46 -13.25
C LYS A 22 -5.74 -6.13 -12.47
N GLU A 23 -5.91 -5.02 -13.18
CA GLU A 23 -5.92 -3.67 -12.64
C GLU A 23 -7.10 -3.43 -11.68
N ALA A 24 -8.30 -3.90 -12.05
CA ALA A 24 -9.48 -3.79 -11.18
C ALA A 24 -9.30 -4.55 -9.86
N GLN A 25 -8.53 -5.64 -9.86
CA GLN A 25 -8.22 -6.37 -8.63
C GLN A 25 -7.27 -5.57 -7.72
N LEU A 26 -6.25 -4.92 -8.28
CA LEU A 26 -5.34 -4.04 -7.51
C LEU A 26 -6.06 -2.78 -7.02
N CYS A 27 -7.04 -2.27 -7.74
CA CYS A 27 -7.76 -1.08 -7.29
C CYS A 27 -8.86 -1.33 -6.26
N LYS A 28 -9.17 -2.58 -5.88
CA LYS A 28 -10.28 -2.86 -4.93
C LYS A 28 -9.77 -3.08 -3.50
N PRO A 29 -9.85 -2.12 -2.56
CA PRO A 29 -9.52 -2.39 -1.17
C PRO A 29 -10.58 -3.27 -0.56
N ARG A 30 -10.19 -4.11 0.41
CA ARG A 30 -11.13 -5.05 1.04
C ARG A 30 -12.22 -4.32 1.82
N SER A 31 -11.95 -3.09 2.26
CA SER A 31 -12.90 -2.19 2.90
C SER A 31 -13.77 -1.40 1.92
N SER A 32 -13.61 -1.53 0.59
CA SER A 32 -14.48 -0.81 -0.36
C SER A 32 -15.90 -1.36 -0.37
N ASN A 33 -16.85 -0.43 -0.42
CA ASN A 33 -18.28 -0.67 -0.54
C ASN A 33 -18.62 -1.12 -1.98
N ALA A 34 -19.92 -1.16 -2.32
CA ALA A 34 -20.41 -1.47 -3.67
C ALA A 34 -19.87 -0.55 -4.78
N LEU A 35 -19.23 0.57 -4.43
CA LEU A 35 -18.73 1.57 -5.36
C LEU A 35 -17.25 1.37 -5.70
N PRO A 36 -16.84 1.74 -6.93
CA PRO A 36 -15.47 1.57 -7.37
C PRO A 36 -14.55 2.57 -6.65
N TYR A 37 -13.43 2.06 -6.15
CA TYR A 37 -12.48 2.81 -5.32
C TYR A 37 -11.70 3.86 -6.11
N SER A 38 -11.53 5.04 -5.50
CA SER A 38 -10.64 6.10 -6.00
C SER A 38 -9.65 6.55 -4.91
N GLY A 39 -8.34 6.44 -5.19
CA GLY A 39 -7.29 6.84 -4.27
C GLY A 39 -5.97 6.08 -4.48
N PHE A 40 -5.04 6.23 -3.54
CA PHE A 40 -3.70 5.66 -3.60
C PHE A 40 -3.60 4.35 -2.83
N ARG A 41 -2.73 3.43 -3.29
CA ARG A 41 -2.41 2.18 -2.60
C ARG A 41 -0.94 1.86 -2.67
N ILE A 42 -0.42 1.22 -1.63
CA ILE A 42 0.95 0.74 -1.52
C ILE A 42 0.91 -0.78 -1.35
N TYR A 43 1.65 -1.47 -2.20
CA TYR A 43 1.83 -2.92 -2.20
C TYR A 43 3.28 -3.29 -2.02
N ARG A 44 3.51 -4.47 -1.46
CA ARG A 44 4.74 -5.21 -1.68
C ARG A 44 4.52 -6.26 -2.76
N ARG A 45 5.30 -6.17 -3.83
CA ARG A 45 5.26 -7.07 -4.99
C ARG A 45 6.37 -8.10 -4.89
N TYR A 46 6.00 -9.36 -5.05
CA TYR A 46 6.90 -10.51 -5.12
C TYR A 46 6.71 -11.19 -6.48
N SER A 47 7.73 -11.20 -7.32
CA SER A 47 7.71 -12.00 -8.55
C SER A 47 8.37 -13.35 -8.30
N PHE A 48 7.66 -14.43 -8.60
CA PHE A 48 8.19 -15.78 -8.53
C PHE A 48 8.82 -16.19 -9.86
N GLY A 49 9.99 -16.82 -9.79
CA GLY A 49 10.83 -17.17 -10.94
C GLY A 49 12.14 -16.40 -10.92
N TRP A 50 13.15 -16.91 -11.61
CA TRP A 50 14.49 -16.32 -11.59
C TRP A 50 14.64 -15.16 -12.61
N PRO A 51 15.27 -14.03 -12.25
CA PRO A 51 15.62 -13.64 -10.88
C PRO A 51 14.36 -13.24 -10.08
N THR A 52 14.36 -13.53 -8.77
CA THR A 52 13.29 -13.11 -7.86
C THR A 52 13.42 -11.62 -7.65
N LEU A 53 12.39 -10.86 -8.01
CA LEU A 53 12.37 -9.42 -7.82
C LEU A 53 11.38 -9.02 -6.73
N HIS A 54 11.84 -8.12 -5.86
CA HIS A 54 11.05 -7.51 -4.82
C HIS A 54 10.89 -6.02 -5.12
N HIS A 55 9.66 -5.54 -5.15
CA HIS A 55 9.36 -4.13 -5.35
C HIS A 55 8.31 -3.66 -4.36
N TYR A 56 8.32 -2.38 -4.04
CA TYR A 56 7.09 -1.72 -3.62
C TYR A 56 6.40 -1.17 -4.86
N LEU A 57 5.08 -1.33 -4.91
CA LEU A 57 4.25 -0.80 -5.98
C LEU A 57 3.34 0.26 -5.35
N PHE A 58 3.53 1.51 -5.73
CA PHE A 58 2.67 2.63 -5.40
C PHE A 58 1.75 2.90 -6.59
N ILE A 59 0.44 2.86 -6.39
CA ILE A 59 -0.54 3.08 -7.45
C ILE A 59 -1.54 4.14 -7.04
N HIS A 60 -2.09 4.81 -8.06
CA HIS A 60 -3.33 5.55 -7.95
C HIS A 60 -4.41 4.82 -8.75
N CYS A 61 -5.64 4.94 -8.27
CA CYS A 61 -6.82 4.37 -8.88
C CYS A 61 -7.88 5.44 -9.01
N THR A 62 -8.54 5.50 -10.17
CA THR A 62 -9.69 6.36 -10.46
C THR A 62 -10.86 5.47 -10.87
N TYR A 63 -11.92 5.45 -10.07
CA TYR A 63 -13.12 4.62 -10.27
C TYR A 63 -12.77 3.15 -10.56
N GLY A 64 -11.89 2.57 -9.74
CA GLY A 64 -11.50 1.17 -9.81
C GLY A 64 -10.55 0.83 -10.96
N ARG A 65 -10.08 1.81 -11.74
CA ARG A 65 -9.07 1.64 -12.78
C ARG A 65 -7.75 2.24 -12.35
N MET A 66 -6.66 1.54 -12.59
CA MET A 66 -5.32 2.04 -12.31
C MET A 66 -4.93 3.05 -13.38
N ASP A 67 -4.70 4.30 -13.00
CA ASP A 67 -4.28 5.38 -13.90
C ASP A 67 -2.79 5.70 -13.76
N HIS A 68 -2.22 5.50 -12.57
CA HIS A 68 -0.81 5.72 -12.32
C HIS A 68 -0.18 4.60 -11.48
N SER A 69 1.10 4.33 -11.75
CA SER A 69 1.89 3.34 -11.02
C SER A 69 3.36 3.73 -10.95
N LEU A 70 3.99 3.46 -9.82
CA LEU A 70 5.42 3.62 -9.57
C LEU A 70 5.96 2.34 -8.92
N TYR A 71 7.02 1.79 -9.50
CA TYR A 71 7.75 0.65 -8.96
C TYR A 71 9.02 1.13 -8.26
N ILE A 72 9.19 0.72 -7.01
CA ILE A 72 10.34 1.07 -6.18
C ILE A 72 11.09 -0.23 -5.91
N ALA A 73 12.28 -0.35 -6.48
CA ALA A 73 13.10 -1.54 -6.29
C ALA A 73 13.48 -1.69 -4.81
N THR A 74 13.43 -2.90 -4.29
CA THR A 74 13.81 -3.17 -2.90
C THR A 74 14.45 -4.55 -2.79
N SER A 75 15.22 -4.76 -1.73
CA SER A 75 15.76 -6.09 -1.43
C SER A 75 14.69 -6.96 -0.74
N ARG A 76 14.96 -8.27 -0.64
CA ARG A 76 14.08 -9.22 0.07
C ARG A 76 13.75 -8.78 1.51
N ASN A 77 14.72 -8.17 2.19
CA ASN A 77 14.56 -7.67 3.56
C ASN A 77 14.48 -6.13 3.59
N GLY A 78 14.40 -5.50 2.42
CA GLY A 78 14.32 -4.07 2.27
C GLY A 78 12.97 -3.56 2.76
N ASN A 79 13.02 -2.58 3.64
CA ASN A 79 11.84 -1.89 4.13
C ASN A 79 11.45 -0.79 3.14
N PHE A 80 10.16 -0.43 3.16
CA PHE A 80 9.69 0.73 2.41
C PHE A 80 10.36 1.98 2.98
N ASN A 81 11.07 2.72 2.13
CA ASN A 81 11.73 3.95 2.53
C ASN A 81 10.70 5.09 2.58
N TRP A 82 10.15 5.35 3.77
CA TRP A 82 9.15 6.41 3.98
C TRP A 82 9.72 7.82 3.75
N ASN A 83 11.05 7.98 3.85
CA ASN A 83 11.70 9.26 3.65
C ASN A 83 11.93 9.60 2.17
N GLU A 84 11.62 8.68 1.26
CA GLU A 84 11.85 8.84 -0.17
C GLU A 84 10.67 9.51 -0.86
N MET A 85 10.99 10.35 -1.84
CA MET A 85 10.00 10.99 -2.68
C MET A 85 9.51 9.99 -3.75
N LEU A 86 8.19 9.87 -3.86
CA LEU A 86 7.50 8.97 -4.79
C LEU A 86 7.03 9.78 -6.00
N CYS A 87 7.88 9.87 -7.03
CA CYS A 87 7.54 10.59 -8.25
C CYS A 87 7.04 9.64 -9.34
N ILE A 88 5.80 9.84 -9.78
CA ILE A 88 5.22 9.12 -10.93
C ILE A 88 5.69 9.77 -12.23
N ASN A 89 5.78 11.10 -12.24
CA ASN A 89 6.37 11.93 -13.27
C ASN A 89 6.96 13.20 -12.61
N TYR A 90 7.46 14.15 -13.41
CA TYR A 90 8.07 15.39 -12.91
C TYR A 90 7.11 16.29 -12.11
N ASP A 91 5.80 16.23 -12.34
CA ASP A 91 4.80 17.11 -11.69
C ASP A 91 4.01 16.42 -10.55
N MET A 92 4.17 15.10 -10.41
CA MET A 92 3.42 14.26 -9.49
C MET A 92 4.37 13.50 -8.57
N CYS A 93 4.92 14.25 -7.62
CA CYS A 93 5.74 13.73 -6.55
C CYS A 93 4.98 13.75 -5.23
N TYR A 94 5.09 12.65 -4.50
CA TYR A 94 4.44 12.47 -3.21
C TYR A 94 5.43 12.03 -2.15
N ARG A 95 5.11 12.31 -0.88
CA ARG A 95 5.84 11.79 0.27
C ARG A 95 4.85 11.08 1.20
N ALA A 96 5.17 9.84 1.54
CA ALA A 96 4.39 9.05 2.48
C ALA A 96 5.01 9.18 3.87
N ILE A 97 4.23 9.69 4.83
CA ILE A 97 4.76 10.10 6.14
C ILE A 97 4.02 9.34 7.22
N ARG A 98 4.75 8.64 8.09
CA ARG A 98 4.20 7.85 9.18
C ARG A 98 3.88 8.72 10.38
N ARG A 99 2.92 8.26 11.17
CA ARG A 99 2.73 8.77 12.52
C ARG A 99 3.92 8.37 13.39
N LYS A 100 4.25 9.21 14.38
CA LYS A 100 5.27 8.95 15.41
C LYS A 100 5.24 7.51 15.93
N GLU A 101 4.04 6.97 16.20
CA GLU A 101 3.89 5.62 16.77
C GLU A 101 4.33 4.45 15.86
N TYR A 102 4.59 4.74 14.58
CA TYR A 102 4.98 3.77 13.55
C TYR A 102 6.34 4.06 12.93
N ALA A 103 6.92 5.25 13.15
CA ALA A 103 8.15 5.69 12.50
C ALA A 103 9.39 4.80 12.80
N ASN A 104 9.44 4.18 13.99
CA ASN A 104 10.55 3.27 14.35
C ASN A 104 10.30 1.79 13.99
N ARG A 105 9.20 1.46 13.30
CA ARG A 105 8.95 0.08 12.91
C ARG A 105 9.79 -0.29 11.71
N GLN A 106 10.51 -1.41 11.82
CA GLN A 106 11.24 -2.01 10.70
C GLN A 106 10.25 -2.62 9.71
N MET A 107 9.31 -3.45 10.19
CA MET A 107 8.36 -4.15 9.32
C MET A 107 7.06 -3.34 9.12
N PRO A 108 6.60 -3.12 7.86
CA PRO A 108 5.39 -2.34 7.56
C PRO A 108 4.11 -3.19 7.72
N LEU A 109 3.98 -3.93 8.83
CA LEU A 109 2.76 -4.65 9.17
C LEU A 109 2.01 -3.92 10.30
N TYR A 110 0.73 -3.70 10.04
CA TYR A 110 -0.14 -2.87 10.86
C TYR A 110 -1.50 -3.54 11.03
N LEU A 111 -2.27 -3.07 12.02
CA LEU A 111 -3.65 -3.51 12.17
C LEU A 111 -4.50 -2.88 11.06
N ASN A 112 -5.38 -3.68 10.46
CA ASN A 112 -6.22 -3.23 9.35
C ASN A 112 -7.04 -1.99 9.70
N ASN A 113 -7.19 -1.07 8.75
CA ASN A 113 -7.93 0.20 8.84
C ASN A 113 -7.43 1.18 9.93
N VAL A 114 -6.22 0.99 10.46
CA VAL A 114 -5.60 1.96 11.36
C VAL A 114 -4.86 3.01 10.54
N MET A 115 -5.04 4.29 10.87
CA MET A 115 -4.24 5.36 10.28
C MET A 115 -2.79 5.24 10.72
N ILE A 116 -1.92 4.91 9.76
CA ILE A 116 -0.48 4.75 9.95
C ILE A 116 0.30 6.00 9.59
N GLY A 117 -0.31 6.91 8.83
CA GLY A 117 0.40 8.05 8.28
C GLY A 117 -0.48 8.93 7.41
N GLY A 118 0.15 9.64 6.48
CA GLY A 118 -0.50 10.47 5.48
C GLY A 118 0.34 10.59 4.22
N LEU A 119 -0.33 10.90 3.13
CA LEU A 119 0.28 11.18 1.84
C LEU A 119 0.26 12.68 1.60
N PHE A 120 1.40 13.23 1.23
CA PHE A 120 1.58 14.65 0.94
C PHE A 120 2.05 14.80 -0.50
N LYS A 121 1.51 15.79 -1.22
CA LYS A 121 2.04 16.19 -2.53
C LYS A 121 3.18 17.18 -2.31
N CYS A 122 4.29 16.96 -3.00
CA CYS A 122 5.45 17.82 -3.00
C CYS A 122 5.31 18.88 -4.09
N ASN A 123 5.49 20.15 -3.74
CA ASN A 123 5.48 21.27 -4.72
C ASN A 123 6.90 21.77 -5.05
N SER A 124 7.93 21.13 -4.48
CA SER A 124 9.35 21.43 -4.65
C SER A 124 10.15 20.13 -4.70
N ASP A 125 11.36 20.20 -5.24
CA ASP A 125 12.26 19.04 -5.40
C ASP A 125 12.68 18.40 -4.06
N ASP A 126 12.72 19.19 -2.98
CA ASP A 126 13.14 18.73 -1.65
C ASP A 126 11.99 18.19 -0.78
N CYS A 127 10.74 18.51 -1.11
CA CYS A 127 9.53 18.12 -0.38
C CYS A 127 9.60 18.38 1.14
N ILE A 128 10.26 19.46 1.58
CA ILE A 128 10.38 19.84 3.00
C ILE A 128 9.45 21.01 3.32
N ASP A 129 9.58 22.13 2.59
CA ASP A 129 8.93 23.38 2.99
C ASP A 129 7.52 23.58 2.42
N ARG A 130 7.23 23.01 1.24
CA ARG A 130 5.98 23.23 0.51
C ARG A 130 5.30 21.91 0.18
N VAL A 131 4.63 21.36 1.18
CA VAL A 131 3.88 20.12 1.06
C VAL A 131 2.39 20.33 1.27
N THR A 132 1.58 19.67 0.46
CA THR A 132 0.11 19.73 0.56
C THR A 132 -0.42 18.39 1.04
N PRO A 133 -1.11 18.31 2.19
CA PRO A 133 -1.70 17.05 2.64
C PRO A 133 -2.78 16.61 1.66
N ILE A 134 -2.69 15.38 1.17
CA ILE A 134 -3.66 14.80 0.23
C ILE A 134 -4.69 13.99 1.02
N LEU A 135 -4.28 12.86 1.59
CA LEU A 135 -5.16 11.94 2.29
C LEU A 135 -4.38 11.19 3.39
N PRO A 136 -5.05 10.74 4.47
CA PRO A 136 -4.41 9.89 5.45
C PRO A 136 -4.12 8.51 4.84
N LEU A 137 -3.04 7.86 5.29
CA LEU A 137 -2.70 6.50 4.91
C LEU A 137 -3.21 5.54 5.98
N LEU A 138 -4.10 4.64 5.57
CA LEU A 138 -4.65 3.57 6.38
C LEU A 138 -3.92 2.26 6.07
N ALA A 139 -3.67 1.47 7.11
CA ALA A 139 -3.17 0.12 6.95
C ALA A 139 -4.19 -0.78 6.25
N ASP A 140 -3.72 -1.56 5.28
CA ASP A 140 -4.51 -2.57 4.60
C ASP A 140 -4.36 -3.94 5.28
N ASN A 141 -5.03 -4.97 4.74
CA ASN A 141 -4.97 -6.33 5.24
C ASN A 141 -3.93 -7.19 4.49
N PRO A 142 -2.70 -7.35 5.03
CA PRO A 142 -1.64 -8.12 4.39
C PRO A 142 -1.96 -9.62 4.26
N SER A 143 -2.94 -10.14 5.01
CA SER A 143 -3.37 -11.55 4.97
C SER A 143 -4.18 -11.91 3.73
N ALA A 144 -4.53 -10.93 2.89
CA ALA A 144 -5.30 -11.13 1.66
C ALA A 144 -4.49 -10.74 0.43
N PRO A 145 -3.38 -11.43 0.14
CA PRO A 145 -2.55 -11.10 -1.00
C PRO A 145 -3.28 -11.39 -2.32
N ILE A 146 -2.99 -10.58 -3.34
CA ILE A 146 -3.54 -10.74 -4.68
C ILE A 146 -2.49 -11.45 -5.53
N ALA A 147 -2.84 -12.58 -6.13
CA ALA A 147 -1.96 -13.33 -7.02
C ALA A 147 -2.38 -13.13 -8.47
N ILE A 148 -1.47 -12.63 -9.29
CA ILE A 148 -1.69 -12.33 -10.70
C ILE A 148 -0.63 -13.03 -11.53
N ARG A 149 -1.00 -13.52 -12.71
CA ARG A 149 -0.05 -14.06 -13.68
C ARG A 149 0.39 -12.94 -14.64
N GLU A 150 1.69 -12.63 -14.68
CA GLU A 150 2.28 -11.66 -15.62
C GLU A 150 3.17 -12.42 -16.62
N GLY A 151 2.65 -12.63 -17.83
CA GLY A 151 3.27 -13.52 -18.81
C GLY A 151 3.40 -14.95 -18.26
N THR A 152 4.64 -15.43 -18.15
CA THR A 152 4.96 -16.75 -17.59
C THR A 152 5.13 -16.73 -16.06
N ARG A 153 5.31 -15.54 -15.46
CA ARG A 153 5.62 -15.40 -14.04
C ARG A 153 4.35 -15.28 -13.21
N ARG A 154 4.39 -15.83 -12.00
CA ARG A 154 3.40 -15.55 -10.96
C ARG A 154 3.89 -14.39 -10.13
N VAL A 155 3.01 -13.44 -9.85
CA VAL A 155 3.31 -12.25 -9.07
C VAL A 155 2.31 -12.15 -7.95
N LYS A 156 2.79 -11.87 -6.74
CA LYS A 156 1.96 -11.71 -5.55
C LYS A 156 2.12 -10.29 -5.02
N TYR A 157 0.98 -9.64 -4.80
CA TYR A 157 0.87 -8.30 -4.23
C TYR A 157 0.34 -8.43 -2.82
N VAL A 158 1.16 -8.08 -1.84
CA VAL A 158 0.76 -7.99 -0.44
C VAL A 158 0.37 -6.53 -0.18
N PRO A 159 -0.92 -6.24 0.09
CA PRO A 159 -1.35 -4.88 0.35
C PRO A 159 -0.79 -4.41 1.70
N LEU A 160 -0.29 -3.17 1.74
CA LEU A 160 0.30 -2.58 2.95
C LEU A 160 -0.52 -1.40 3.45
N ALA A 161 -0.87 -0.48 2.55
CA ALA A 161 -1.59 0.73 2.89
C ALA A 161 -2.45 1.23 1.74
N TYR A 162 -3.47 2.02 2.07
CA TYR A 162 -4.36 2.67 1.13
C TYR A 162 -4.84 4.02 1.68
N THR A 163 -5.30 4.92 0.82
CA THR A 163 -5.99 6.14 1.25
C THR A 163 -7.49 5.91 1.30
N PRO A 164 -8.24 6.51 2.24
CA PRO A 164 -9.68 6.38 2.26
C PRO A 164 -10.32 6.99 1.01
N ASP A 165 -11.38 6.34 0.54
CA ASP A 165 -12.21 6.85 -0.55
C ASP A 165 -13.09 8.03 -0.08
N PHE A 166 -13.71 8.77 -1.00
CA PHE A 166 -14.56 9.93 -0.70
C PHE A 166 -15.77 9.60 0.19
N LEU A 167 -16.19 8.33 0.24
CA LEU A 167 -17.30 7.85 1.07
C LEU A 167 -16.87 7.35 2.46
N ASN A 168 -15.58 7.42 2.78
CA ASN A 168 -15.12 6.98 4.08
C ASN A 168 -15.57 7.95 5.18
N VAL A 169 -16.52 7.51 5.99
CA VAL A 169 -17.11 8.31 7.09
C VAL A 169 -16.08 8.66 8.17
N GLN A 170 -15.03 7.83 8.35
CA GLN A 170 -13.99 8.07 9.36
C GLN A 170 -13.06 9.23 8.95
N TYR A 171 -12.89 9.47 7.65
CA TYR A 171 -12.02 10.49 7.09
C TYR A 171 -12.74 11.27 5.99
N PRO A 172 -13.77 12.05 6.33
CA PRO A 172 -14.51 12.81 5.34
C PRO A 172 -13.58 13.83 4.69
N ARG A 173 -13.73 14.05 3.38
CA ARG A 173 -12.96 15.06 2.63
C ARG A 173 -13.43 16.50 2.92
N VAL A 174 -13.88 16.77 4.16
CA VAL A 174 -14.22 18.12 4.59
C VAL A 174 -12.92 18.82 4.94
N VAL A 175 -12.54 19.76 4.08
CA VAL A 175 -11.41 20.63 4.32
C VAL A 175 -11.82 21.63 5.42
N PRO A 176 -11.10 21.71 6.55
CA PRO A 176 -11.39 22.72 7.56
C PRO A 176 -11.22 24.14 7.00
N MET A 177 -11.74 25.16 7.67
CA MET A 177 -11.69 26.55 7.17
C MET A 177 -10.27 27.06 6.87
N ASP A 178 -9.26 26.54 7.56
CA ASP A 178 -7.85 26.89 7.35
C ASP A 178 -7.16 26.09 6.23
N GLY A 179 -7.89 25.20 5.56
CA GLY A 179 -7.34 24.38 4.48
C GLY A 179 -6.57 23.13 4.93
N ILE A 180 -6.31 22.94 6.24
CA ILE A 180 -5.38 21.91 6.72
C ILE A 180 -6.14 20.83 7.52
N PRO A 181 -6.21 19.59 7.01
CA PRO A 181 -6.89 18.50 7.71
C PRO A 181 -6.32 18.23 9.11
N ASN A 182 -7.19 18.03 10.11
CA ASN A 182 -6.76 17.77 11.50
C ASN A 182 -5.83 16.56 11.67
N TRP A 183 -5.94 15.58 10.77
CA TRP A 183 -5.09 14.39 10.81
C TRP A 183 -3.63 14.70 10.43
N SER A 184 -3.39 15.67 9.54
CA SER A 184 -2.05 15.98 9.02
C SER A 184 -1.23 16.77 10.03
N ARG A 185 -1.87 17.59 10.87
CA ARG A 185 -1.23 18.37 11.95
C ARG A 185 -0.45 17.53 12.96
N LYS A 186 -0.70 16.21 13.01
CA LYS A 186 -0.02 15.27 13.92
C LYS A 186 1.22 14.62 13.29
N LEU A 187 1.55 14.96 12.05
CA LEU A 187 2.65 14.39 11.29
C LEU A 187 3.75 15.43 11.11
N SER A 188 5.00 15.02 11.34
CA SER A 188 6.17 15.83 10.97
C SER A 188 6.63 15.39 9.59
N ILE A 189 6.85 16.35 8.69
CA ILE A 189 7.19 16.07 7.29
C ILE A 189 8.54 15.37 7.15
N THR A 190 9.47 15.71 8.03
CA THR A 190 10.82 15.15 8.13
C THR A 190 10.89 13.84 8.92
N GLU A 191 9.76 13.38 9.49
CA GLU A 191 9.69 12.26 10.45
C GLU A 191 10.68 12.36 11.63
N ASP A 192 11.12 13.57 11.98
CA ASP A 192 12.09 13.89 13.06
C ASP A 192 11.49 13.84 14.47
N TYR A 193 10.72 12.79 14.75
CA TYR A 193 10.02 12.66 16.01
C TYR A 193 10.97 12.45 17.20
N HIS A 194 10.82 13.26 18.25
CA HIS A 194 11.47 12.98 19.53
C HIS A 194 10.76 11.84 20.27
N PHE A 195 11.45 10.73 20.52
CA PHE A 195 10.92 9.57 21.22
C PHE A 195 11.29 9.56 22.70
N THR A 196 10.28 9.65 23.57
CA THR A 196 10.47 9.46 25.01
C THR A 196 10.67 7.97 25.33
N ARG A 197 11.15 7.66 26.55
CA ARG A 197 11.26 6.28 27.04
C ARG A 197 9.89 5.57 27.05
N ALA A 198 8.82 6.29 27.37
CA ALA A 198 7.45 5.78 27.36
C ALA A 198 6.98 5.44 25.93
N ASP A 199 7.31 6.28 24.94
CA ASP A 199 7.00 6.00 23.53
C ASP A 199 7.67 4.70 23.07
N LYS A 200 8.96 4.53 23.37
CA LYS A 200 9.72 3.32 23.01
C LYS A 200 9.10 2.06 23.63
N ALA A 201 8.72 2.11 24.90
CA ALA A 201 8.06 0.99 25.58
C ALA A 201 6.71 0.63 24.94
N LYS A 202 5.89 1.65 24.62
CA LYS A 202 4.60 1.46 23.92
C LYS A 202 4.79 0.85 22.53
N HIS A 203 5.79 1.28 21.78
CA HIS A 203 6.07 0.76 20.44
C HIS A 203 6.45 -0.72 20.48
N TRP A 204 7.32 -1.09 21.43
CA TRP A 204 7.72 -2.49 21.64
C TRP A 204 6.51 -3.37 21.97
N TYR A 205 5.64 -2.93 22.89
CA TYR A 205 4.43 -3.68 23.24
C TYR A 205 3.48 -3.87 22.04
N LEU A 206 3.25 -2.81 21.25
CA LEU A 206 2.40 -2.89 20.07
C LEU A 206 2.99 -3.77 18.96
N ALA A 207 4.31 -3.72 18.76
CA ALA A 207 4.99 -4.58 17.79
C ALA A 207 4.81 -6.06 18.16
N ASN A 208 5.07 -6.42 19.42
CA ASN A 208 4.90 -7.79 19.90
C ASN A 208 3.45 -8.25 19.84
N ARG A 209 2.48 -7.39 20.14
CA ARG A 209 1.05 -7.74 20.01
C ARG A 209 0.65 -8.06 18.56
N VAL A 210 1.16 -7.28 17.59
CA VAL A 210 0.92 -7.52 16.16
C VAL A 210 1.59 -8.81 15.72
N ILE A 211 2.88 -8.98 16.05
CA ILE A 211 3.65 -10.20 15.77
C ILE A 211 2.93 -11.41 16.35
N ASN A 212 2.57 -11.43 17.63
CA ASN A 212 1.89 -12.57 18.25
C ASN A 212 0.53 -12.88 17.61
N LYS A 213 -0.24 -11.85 17.22
CA LYS A 213 -1.52 -12.05 16.51
C LYS A 213 -1.32 -12.59 15.10
N ILE A 214 -0.24 -12.18 14.43
CA ILE A 214 0.17 -12.72 13.13
C ILE A 214 0.66 -14.16 13.31
N HIS A 215 1.54 -14.44 14.27
CA HIS A 215 2.04 -15.78 14.50
C HIS A 215 0.91 -16.76 14.82
N GLY A 216 -0.02 -16.38 15.69
CA GLY A 216 -1.18 -17.20 16.03
C GLY A 216 -2.22 -17.39 14.91
N LYS A 217 -2.14 -16.64 13.79
CA LYS A 217 -3.11 -16.74 12.67
C LYS A 217 -2.52 -17.05 11.30
N LEU A 218 -1.24 -16.76 11.08
CA LEU A 218 -0.58 -16.75 9.78
C LEU A 218 0.69 -17.62 9.75
N VAL A 219 1.29 -17.98 10.89
CA VAL A 219 2.64 -18.56 10.92
C VAL A 219 2.70 -19.84 11.75
N GLN A 220 2.29 -20.95 11.12
CA GLN A 220 3.19 -22.11 10.94
C GLN A 220 4.07 -21.89 9.69
N VAL A 221 4.51 -20.65 9.45
CA VAL A 221 5.61 -20.35 8.52
C VAL A 221 6.87 -20.75 9.26
N ASP A 222 7.15 -22.04 9.13
CA ASP A 222 8.41 -22.65 9.45
C ASP A 222 9.54 -21.80 8.83
N ASP A 223 10.64 -21.58 9.56
CA ASP A 223 11.82 -20.82 9.10
C ASP A 223 12.54 -21.53 7.93
N THR A 224 11.96 -22.60 7.40
CA THR A 224 12.41 -23.31 6.22
C THR A 224 12.15 -22.44 4.98
N TYR A 225 13.26 -21.94 4.42
CA TYR A 225 13.33 -21.41 3.06
C TYR A 225 12.40 -22.21 2.14
N TYR A 226 11.45 -21.55 1.47
CA TYR A 226 10.75 -22.22 0.40
C TYR A 226 11.80 -22.66 -0.65
N PRO A 227 11.80 -23.91 -1.14
CA PRO A 227 12.87 -24.46 -1.98
C PRO A 227 13.20 -23.64 -3.24
N TRP A 228 12.28 -22.79 -3.70
CA TRP A 228 12.43 -21.90 -4.85
C TRP A 228 12.92 -20.48 -4.50
N GLU A 229 13.23 -20.19 -3.23
CA GLU A 229 13.72 -18.88 -2.74
C GLU A 229 15.26 -18.77 -2.67
N PHE A 230 15.99 -19.67 -3.34
CA PHE A 230 17.43 -19.52 -3.55
C PHE A 230 17.71 -18.38 -4.54
N ASP A 231 17.86 -17.16 -4.04
CA ASP A 231 18.27 -16.02 -4.86
C ASP A 231 19.80 -15.80 -4.76
N PHE A 232 20.52 -16.20 -5.81
CA PHE A 232 21.95 -15.88 -5.96
C PHE A 232 22.20 -14.37 -6.15
N ALA A 233 21.21 -13.60 -6.64
CA ALA A 233 21.36 -12.19 -6.95
C ALA A 233 21.51 -11.32 -5.68
N SER A 234 20.85 -11.68 -4.58
CA SER A 234 21.02 -10.97 -3.30
C SER A 234 22.44 -11.08 -2.75
N LYS A 235 23.15 -12.19 -3.03
CA LYS A 235 24.57 -12.37 -2.66
C LYS A 235 25.52 -11.55 -3.54
N GLN A 236 25.15 -11.24 -4.78
CA GLN A 236 25.98 -10.41 -5.66
C GLN A 236 25.81 -8.92 -5.36
N MET A 237 24.60 -8.46 -5.06
CA MET A 237 24.37 -7.06 -4.64
C MET A 237 25.03 -6.74 -3.28
N ALA A 238 25.14 -7.73 -2.38
CA ALA A 238 25.84 -7.57 -1.10
C ALA A 238 27.38 -7.58 -1.20
N LYS A 239 27.95 -7.90 -2.37
CA LYS A 239 29.40 -7.92 -2.63
C LYS A 239 29.89 -6.72 -3.46
N GLY A 240 28.97 -5.81 -3.82
CA GLY A 240 29.26 -4.64 -4.67
C GLY A 240 29.07 -3.29 -3.98
N LEU A 241 29.05 -3.27 -2.65
CA LEU A 241 29.17 -2.10 -1.76
C LEU A 241 30.30 -2.39 -0.77
#